data_AF-A0A9E5F0A0-F1
#
_entry.id   AF-A0A9E5F0A0-F1
#
_cell.length_a   1.000
_cell.length_b   1.000
_cell.length_c   1.000
_cell.angle_alpha   90.00
_cell.angle_beta   90.00
_cell.angle_gamma   90.00
#
_symmetry.space_group_name_H-M   'P 1'
#
loop_
_entity.id
_entity.type
_entity.pdbx_description
1 polymer ?
#
loop_
_entity_poly.entity_id
_entity_poly.type
_entity_poly.pdbx_seq_one_letter_code
_entity_poly.pdbx_strand_id
1 'polypeptide(L)'
;MTVDGVFGGFWIEGGTASVSGQDGNDELFVLNFSQAKIYGGEGNDRLLADQVRNVSVEGGDGEDTIYLGYIYYRSGNSDGSNYKPKVHVLDGGADNDLLTAQGFSYSGHGQGFITMRGGEGDDILTLTDEAAGKQKWESSLRPYTSNEQYGVSAFP
;
A
#
# COMPACT_ATOMS: atom_id res chain seq x y z
N MET A 1 -21.67 10.79 9.46
CA MET A 1 -20.81 10.18 10.50
C MET A 1 -21.29 8.79 10.86
N THR A 2 -21.10 7.95 9.86
CA THR A 2 -20.95 6.51 9.93
C THR A 2 -19.46 6.23 10.15
N VAL A 3 -19.15 5.22 10.98
CA VAL A 3 -17.78 4.69 11.10
C VAL A 3 -17.87 3.23 10.68
N ASP A 4 -17.55 2.97 9.41
CA ASP A 4 -17.58 1.63 8.84
C ASP A 4 -16.15 1.15 8.56
N GLY A 5 -15.77 0.08 9.25
CA GLY A 5 -14.45 -0.54 9.12
C GLY A 5 -14.58 -2.02 8.79
N VAL A 6 -13.96 -2.45 7.69
CA VAL A 6 -13.78 -3.88 7.41
C VAL A 6 -12.40 -4.29 7.92
N PHE A 7 -12.40 -4.88 9.12
CA PHE A 7 -11.18 -5.32 9.79
C PHE A 7 -10.85 -6.77 9.44
N GLY A 8 -9.82 -6.97 8.60
CA GLY A 8 -9.11 -8.24 8.53
C GLY A 8 -8.22 -8.40 9.77
N GLY A 9 -8.75 -8.94 10.87
CA GLY A 9 -7.95 -9.26 12.07
C GLY A 9 -6.82 -10.26 11.79
N PHE A 10 -6.94 -10.99 10.68
CA PHE A 10 -5.90 -11.75 9.98
C PHE A 10 -5.99 -11.41 8.49
N TRP A 11 -4.88 -11.53 7.75
CA TRP A 11 -4.90 -11.38 6.30
C TRP A 11 -5.94 -12.30 5.68
N ILE A 12 -6.90 -11.74 4.94
CA ILE A 12 -7.90 -12.53 4.24
C ILE A 12 -7.30 -12.87 2.88
N GLU A 13 -6.77 -14.09 2.75
CA GLU A 13 -6.22 -14.55 1.48
C GLU A 13 -7.31 -14.52 0.41
N GLY A 14 -7.06 -13.83 -0.71
CA GLY A 14 -8.05 -13.58 -1.76
C GLY A 14 -9.23 -12.69 -1.34
N GLY A 15 -9.19 -12.10 -0.14
CA GLY A 15 -10.27 -11.26 0.39
C GLY A 15 -10.51 -10.01 -0.45
N THR A 16 -11.79 -9.67 -0.61
CA THR A 16 -12.25 -8.42 -1.24
C THR A 16 -13.13 -7.65 -0.26
N ALA A 17 -12.90 -6.34 -0.14
CA ALA A 17 -13.73 -5.43 0.65
C ALA A 17 -14.31 -4.32 -0.24
N SER A 18 -15.51 -3.86 0.10
CA SER A 18 -16.15 -2.68 -0.49
C SER A 18 -16.86 -1.93 0.62
N VAL A 19 -16.56 -0.64 0.78
CA VAL A 19 -17.12 0.23 1.84
C VAL A 19 -17.56 1.55 1.23
N SER A 20 -18.68 2.12 1.70
CA SER A 20 -19.25 3.38 1.21
C SER A 20 -19.78 4.21 2.38
N GLY A 21 -19.44 5.49 2.45
CA GLY A 21 -19.93 6.43 3.47
C GLY A 21 -21.37 6.88 3.19
N GLN A 22 -21.66 7.23 1.94
CA GLN A 22 -22.93 7.85 1.48
C GLN A 22 -22.97 9.32 1.93
N ASP A 23 -24.05 9.77 2.57
CA ASP A 23 -24.21 11.19 2.90
C ASP A 23 -23.58 11.54 4.26
N GLY A 24 -22.86 12.66 4.28
CA GLY A 24 -22.29 13.30 5.45
C GLY A 24 -20.91 12.76 5.83
N ASN A 25 -20.19 13.53 6.65
CA ASN A 25 -18.79 13.24 6.98
C ASN A 25 -18.60 11.89 7.68
N ASP A 26 -17.81 11.00 7.08
CA ASP A 26 -17.61 9.61 7.47
C ASP A 26 -16.13 9.25 7.67
N GLU A 27 -15.89 8.18 8.42
CA GLU A 27 -14.54 7.63 8.60
C GLU A 27 -14.53 6.15 8.21
N LEU A 28 -13.83 5.83 7.12
CA LEU A 28 -13.83 4.50 6.51
C LEU A 28 -12.43 3.88 6.54
N PHE A 29 -12.34 2.62 6.98
CA PHE A 29 -11.05 1.92 7.14
C PHE A 29 -11.09 0.52 6.53
N VAL A 30 -10.10 0.20 5.67
CA VAL A 30 -9.89 -1.15 5.13
C VAL A 30 -8.43 -1.60 5.33
N LEU A 31 -8.26 -2.75 5.98
CA LEU A 31 -6.95 -3.27 6.39
C LEU A 31 -6.75 -4.72 5.99
N ASN A 32 -5.58 -5.07 5.46
CA ASN A 32 -5.11 -6.45 5.21
C ASN A 32 -5.95 -7.27 4.19
N PHE A 33 -6.39 -6.63 3.11
CA PHE A 33 -7.14 -7.28 2.02
C PHE A 33 -6.30 -7.48 0.74
N SER A 34 -6.75 -8.37 -0.13
CA SER A 34 -6.20 -8.46 -1.48
C SER A 34 -6.73 -7.37 -2.40
N GLN A 35 -8.01 -7.06 -2.29
CA GLN A 35 -8.68 -6.04 -3.08
C GLN A 35 -9.58 -5.21 -2.17
N ALA A 36 -9.56 -3.90 -2.34
CA ALA A 36 -10.49 -3.01 -1.65
C ALA A 36 -11.02 -1.91 -2.58
N LYS A 37 -12.26 -1.53 -2.35
CA LYS A 37 -12.89 -0.33 -2.88
C LYS A 37 -13.45 0.48 -1.71
N ILE A 38 -13.15 1.76 -1.66
CA ILE A 38 -13.63 2.69 -0.64
C ILE A 38 -14.23 3.89 -1.38
N TYR A 39 -15.46 4.25 -1.01
CA TYR A 39 -16.20 5.39 -1.54
C TYR A 39 -16.58 6.30 -0.36
N GLY A 40 -16.16 7.56 -0.34
CA GLY A 40 -16.60 8.52 0.67
C GLY A 40 -18.09 8.83 0.48
N GLY A 41 -18.41 9.55 -0.59
CA GLY A 41 -19.78 9.94 -0.92
C GLY A 41 -19.92 11.44 -0.88
N GLU A 42 -20.93 11.96 -0.19
CA GLU A 42 -21.07 13.40 0.07
C GLU A 42 -20.53 13.73 1.47
N GLY A 43 -19.83 14.85 1.61
CA GLY A 43 -19.32 15.33 2.89
C GLY A 43 -17.81 15.19 3.01
N ASN A 44 -17.25 15.70 4.11
CA ASN A 44 -15.80 15.70 4.30
C ASN A 44 -15.36 14.40 4.99
N ASP A 45 -14.84 13.45 4.24
CA ASP A 45 -14.57 12.09 4.68
C ASP A 45 -13.10 11.83 5.04
N ARG A 46 -12.89 10.77 5.83
CA ARG A 46 -11.57 10.23 6.13
C ARG A 46 -11.47 8.79 5.66
N LEU A 47 -10.70 8.57 4.61
CA LEU A 47 -10.62 7.28 3.92
C LEU A 47 -9.23 6.67 4.12
N LEU A 48 -9.16 5.51 4.76
CA LEU A 48 -7.91 4.82 5.03
C LEU A 48 -7.88 3.42 4.42
N ALA A 49 -6.86 3.17 3.61
CA ALA A 49 -6.47 1.84 3.18
C ALA A 49 -5.04 1.54 3.65
N ASP A 50 -4.84 0.48 4.41
CA ASP A 50 -3.48 0.03 4.77
C ASP A 50 -3.28 -1.46 4.50
N GLN A 51 -2.10 -1.78 3.99
CA GLN A 51 -1.70 -3.16 3.70
C GLN A 51 -2.68 -3.89 2.77
N VAL A 52 -3.36 -3.17 1.88
CA VAL A 52 -4.18 -3.73 0.80
C VAL A 52 -3.34 -3.84 -0.47
N ARG A 53 -3.37 -4.99 -1.16
CA ARG A 53 -2.59 -5.18 -2.39
C ARG A 53 -3.07 -4.29 -3.54
N ASN A 54 -4.35 -4.35 -3.85
CA ASN A 54 -4.97 -3.54 -4.88
C ASN A 54 -6.10 -2.73 -4.28
N VAL A 55 -6.09 -1.41 -4.46
CA VAL A 55 -7.10 -0.53 -3.87
C VAL A 55 -7.52 0.57 -4.83
N SER A 56 -8.81 0.87 -4.81
CA SER A 56 -9.40 2.09 -5.35
C SER A 56 -10.04 2.84 -4.20
N VAL A 57 -9.69 4.11 -4.04
CA VAL A 57 -10.33 5.03 -3.09
C VAL A 57 -10.84 6.22 -3.88
N GLU A 58 -12.11 6.56 -3.68
CA GLU A 58 -12.78 7.72 -4.25
C GLU A 58 -13.35 8.53 -3.08
N GLY A 59 -12.93 9.79 -2.94
CA GLY A 59 -13.45 10.73 -1.93
C GLY A 59 -14.92 11.06 -2.21
N GLY A 60 -15.17 11.80 -3.29
CA GLY A 60 -16.52 12.14 -3.73
C GLY A 60 -16.71 13.64 -3.70
N ASP A 61 -17.83 14.11 -3.14
CA ASP A 61 -18.09 15.53 -2.95
C ASP A 61 -17.67 15.94 -1.52
N GLY A 62 -16.91 17.01 -1.36
CA GLY A 62 -16.46 17.52 -0.05
C GLY A 62 -14.95 17.54 0.10
N GLU A 63 -14.44 18.17 1.17
CA GLU A 63 -12.99 18.22 1.41
C GLU A 63 -12.50 16.93 2.08
N ASP A 64 -11.97 15.99 1.29
CA ASP A 64 -11.64 14.65 1.74
C ASP A 64 -10.18 14.48 2.19
N THR A 65 -9.98 13.56 3.13
CA THR A 65 -8.64 13.11 3.54
C THR A 65 -8.46 11.63 3.23
N ILE A 66 -7.59 11.34 2.26
CA ILE A 66 -7.32 9.99 1.79
C ILE A 66 -5.91 9.56 2.21
N TYR A 67 -5.81 8.45 2.92
CA TYR A 67 -4.53 7.86 3.35
C TYR A 67 -4.36 6.42 2.84
N LEU A 68 -3.26 6.21 2.13
CA LEU A 68 -2.80 4.90 1.68
C LEU A 68 -1.50 4.51 2.38
N GLY A 69 -1.56 3.47 3.21
CA GLY A 69 -0.40 2.76 3.73
C GLY A 69 -0.07 1.52 2.88
N TYR A 70 1.19 1.37 2.44
CA TYR A 70 1.60 0.20 1.69
C TYR A 70 2.94 -0.40 2.16
N ILE A 71 2.97 -1.74 2.24
CA ILE A 71 4.19 -2.50 2.53
C ILE A 71 4.27 -3.70 1.58
N TYR A 72 5.00 -3.56 0.47
CA TYR A 72 4.91 -4.54 -0.63
C TYR A 72 5.44 -5.93 -0.29
N TYR A 73 6.38 -6.06 0.65
CA TYR A 73 6.85 -7.38 1.08
C TYR A 73 5.83 -8.12 1.97
N ARG A 74 4.82 -7.42 2.51
CA ARG A 74 3.72 -8.04 3.26
C ARG A 74 2.55 -8.44 2.37
N SER A 75 2.48 -7.89 1.16
CA SER A 75 1.39 -8.18 0.22
C SER A 75 1.20 -9.67 -0.02
N GLY A 76 2.25 -10.51 0.00
CA GLY A 76 2.14 -11.96 -0.18
C GLY A 76 1.22 -12.65 0.81
N ASN A 77 0.98 -12.04 1.97
CA ASN A 77 -0.01 -12.54 2.93
C ASN A 77 -1.45 -12.42 2.40
N SER A 78 -1.70 -11.55 1.41
CA SER A 78 -3.03 -11.32 0.85
C SER A 78 -3.43 -12.33 -0.23
N ASP A 79 -2.49 -12.96 -0.95
CA ASP A 79 -2.80 -13.87 -2.07
C ASP A 79 -1.71 -14.92 -2.40
N GLY A 80 -0.76 -15.11 -1.49
CA GLY A 80 0.34 -16.07 -1.63
C GLY A 80 1.52 -15.61 -2.49
N SER A 81 1.54 -14.41 -3.07
CA SER A 81 2.66 -13.98 -3.93
C SER A 81 3.16 -12.57 -3.67
N ASN A 82 4.45 -12.42 -3.36
CA ASN A 82 5.10 -11.12 -3.22
C ASN A 82 5.48 -10.44 -4.55
N TYR A 83 5.40 -11.13 -5.69
CA TYR A 83 5.96 -10.65 -6.96
C TYR A 83 4.93 -10.07 -7.92
N LYS A 84 3.64 -10.29 -7.67
CA LYS A 84 2.58 -9.72 -8.50
C LYS A 84 2.57 -8.18 -8.38
N PRO A 85 2.07 -7.48 -9.40
CA PRO A 85 1.82 -6.04 -9.34
C PRO A 85 0.90 -5.67 -8.17
N LYS A 86 1.15 -4.50 -7.58
CA LYS A 86 0.28 -3.82 -6.63
C LYS A 86 -0.21 -2.53 -7.27
N VAL A 87 -1.52 -2.34 -7.33
CA VAL A 87 -2.14 -1.22 -8.03
C VAL A 87 -3.00 -0.46 -7.05
N HIS A 88 -2.67 0.81 -6.85
CA HIS A 88 -3.42 1.72 -5.99
C HIS A 88 -3.88 2.92 -6.80
N VAL A 89 -5.14 3.27 -6.65
CA VAL A 89 -5.75 4.45 -7.25
C VAL A 89 -6.41 5.23 -6.13
N LEU A 90 -6.03 6.49 -5.99
CA LEU A 90 -6.65 7.45 -5.09
C LEU A 90 -7.21 8.57 -5.98
N ASP A 91 -8.48 8.88 -5.79
CA ASP A 91 -9.21 9.96 -6.46
C ASP A 91 -9.86 10.80 -5.36
N GLY A 92 -9.54 12.09 -5.30
CA GLY A 92 -10.11 13.03 -4.33
C GLY A 92 -11.57 13.32 -4.67
N GLY A 93 -11.82 13.84 -5.87
CA GLY A 93 -13.16 14.10 -6.36
C GLY A 93 -13.39 15.59 -6.56
N ALA A 94 -14.43 16.12 -5.93
CA ALA A 94 -14.72 17.55 -5.93
C ALA A 94 -14.08 18.23 -4.71
N ASP A 95 -14.00 19.57 -4.75
CA ASP A 95 -13.42 20.39 -3.68
C ASP A 95 -11.92 20.13 -3.42
N ASN A 96 -11.39 20.57 -2.28
CA ASN A 96 -9.94 20.57 -2.03
C ASN A 96 -9.54 19.36 -1.19
N ASP A 97 -8.83 18.42 -1.80
CA ASP A 97 -8.52 17.15 -1.14
C ASP A 97 -7.08 17.02 -0.63
N LEU A 98 -6.92 16.19 0.40
CA LEU A 98 -5.62 15.76 0.89
C LEU A 98 -5.41 14.27 0.63
N LEU A 99 -4.57 13.95 -0.35
CA LEU A 99 -4.20 12.59 -0.70
C LEU A 99 -2.77 12.29 -0.24
N THR A 100 -2.62 11.29 0.62
CA THR A 100 -1.32 10.83 1.11
C THR A 100 -1.13 9.35 0.83
N ALA A 101 -0.02 9.00 0.18
CA ALA A 101 0.45 7.63 0.05
C ALA A 101 1.83 7.49 0.70
N GLN A 102 1.95 6.61 1.69
CA GLN A 102 3.21 6.37 2.39
C GLN A 102 3.49 4.88 2.52
N GLY A 103 4.72 4.47 2.24
CA GLY A 103 5.05 3.07 2.35
C GLY A 103 6.47 2.67 1.97
N PHE A 104 6.61 1.38 1.71
CA PHE A 104 7.89 0.72 1.43
C PHE A 104 7.78 -0.16 0.18
N SER A 105 8.43 0.24 -0.92
CA SER A 105 8.59 -0.58 -2.14
C SER A 105 10.02 -1.10 -2.33
N TYR A 106 10.35 -2.19 -1.63
CA TYR A 106 11.61 -2.89 -1.87
C TYR A 106 11.61 -3.57 -3.24
N SER A 107 12.71 -3.45 -3.98
CA SER A 107 12.83 -3.88 -5.39
C SER A 107 12.66 -5.40 -5.63
N GLY A 108 12.74 -6.21 -4.57
CA GLY A 108 12.56 -7.66 -4.63
C GLY A 108 11.11 -8.15 -4.52
N HIS A 109 10.13 -7.26 -4.29
CA HIS A 109 8.75 -7.64 -3.99
C HIS A 109 7.79 -7.10 -5.05
N GLY A 110 8.10 -7.37 -6.32
CA GLY A 110 7.23 -7.00 -7.44
C GLY A 110 7.19 -5.51 -7.72
N GLN A 111 6.23 -5.11 -8.56
CA GLN A 111 6.05 -3.73 -9.00
C GLN A 111 4.88 -3.08 -8.25
N GLY A 112 5.03 -1.79 -7.98
CA GLY A 112 3.97 -0.94 -7.45
C GLY A 112 3.57 0.13 -8.43
N PHE A 113 2.28 0.38 -8.50
CA PHE A 113 1.68 1.45 -9.27
C PHE A 113 0.77 2.22 -8.31
N ILE A 114 1.04 3.51 -8.15
CA ILE A 114 0.18 4.42 -7.40
C ILE A 114 -0.23 5.53 -8.36
N THR A 115 -1.53 5.68 -8.56
CA THR A 115 -2.14 6.81 -9.26
C THR A 115 -2.85 7.66 -8.22
N MET A 116 -2.56 8.95 -8.22
CA MET A 116 -3.23 9.93 -7.37
C MET A 116 -3.83 10.99 -8.29
N ARG A 117 -5.13 11.19 -8.17
CA ARG A 117 -5.89 12.25 -8.84
C ARG A 117 -6.51 13.07 -7.72
N GLY A 118 -6.24 14.36 -7.69
CA GLY A 118 -6.90 15.25 -6.74
C GLY A 118 -8.36 15.43 -7.18
N GLY A 119 -8.57 16.24 -8.20
CA GLY A 119 -9.81 16.21 -8.97
C GLY A 119 -10.16 17.61 -9.43
N GLU A 120 -11.37 18.07 -9.10
CA GLU A 120 -11.65 19.50 -9.06
C GLU A 120 -10.95 20.13 -7.82
N GLY A 121 -10.95 21.46 -7.70
CA GLY A 121 -10.33 22.14 -6.54
C GLY A 121 -8.80 22.21 -6.52
N ASP A 122 -8.28 22.67 -5.38
CA ASP A 122 -6.87 22.89 -5.07
C ASP A 122 -6.34 21.78 -4.14
N ASP A 123 -5.88 20.69 -4.74
CA ASP A 123 -5.49 19.48 -4.01
C ASP A 123 -4.05 19.44 -3.51
N ILE A 124 -3.82 18.63 -2.48
CA ILE A 124 -2.50 18.28 -1.97
C ILE A 124 -2.25 16.78 -2.13
N LEU A 125 -1.29 16.42 -2.99
CA LEU A 125 -0.90 15.04 -3.24
C LEU A 125 0.52 14.80 -2.70
N THR A 126 0.63 13.93 -1.70
CA THR A 126 1.92 13.54 -1.11
C THR A 126 2.18 12.06 -1.31
N LEU A 127 3.31 11.72 -1.95
CA LEU A 127 3.80 10.36 -2.07
C LEU A 127 5.17 10.24 -1.39
N THR A 128 5.27 9.38 -0.39
CA THR A 128 6.53 9.03 0.27
C THR A 128 6.79 7.53 0.16
N ASP A 129 7.95 7.17 -0.36
CA ASP A 129 8.45 5.80 -0.34
C ASP A 129 9.81 5.74 0.36
N GLU A 130 9.83 5.05 1.49
CA GLU A 130 11.02 4.98 2.35
C GLU A 130 12.01 3.89 1.91
N ALA A 131 11.59 2.99 1.01
CA ALA A 131 12.37 1.86 0.53
C ALA A 131 12.52 1.80 -1.00
N ALA A 132 12.11 2.83 -1.73
CA ALA A 132 12.21 2.90 -3.18
C ALA A 132 13.63 2.51 -3.66
N GLY A 133 13.68 1.50 -4.51
CA GLY A 133 14.94 0.99 -5.09
C GLY A 133 15.87 0.25 -4.11
N LYS A 134 15.52 0.13 -2.83
CA LYS A 134 16.30 -0.66 -1.87
C LYS A 134 15.99 -2.14 -2.03
N GLN A 135 17.01 -2.98 -1.90
CA GLN A 135 16.81 -4.41 -1.67
C GLN A 135 16.55 -4.64 -0.19
N LYS A 136 15.50 -5.41 0.14
CA LYS A 136 15.32 -5.89 1.51
C LYS A 136 16.24 -7.08 1.69
N TRP A 137 17.34 -6.90 2.42
CA TRP A 137 18.22 -8.01 2.73
C TRP A 137 17.57 -8.87 3.83
N GLU A 138 17.05 -10.05 3.48
CA GLU A 138 16.72 -11.08 4.46
C GLU A 138 18.03 -11.68 4.99
N SER A 139 18.60 -11.11 6.04
CA SER A 139 19.81 -11.67 6.65
C SER A 139 19.50 -12.98 7.38
N SER A 140 19.79 -14.12 6.76
CA SER A 140 20.35 -15.30 7.46
C SER A 140 20.89 -16.36 6.47
N LEU A 141 21.84 -15.99 5.62
CA LEU A 141 22.91 -16.91 5.26
C LEU A 141 24.21 -16.14 5.38
N ARG A 142 24.99 -16.45 6.41
CA ARG A 142 26.39 -16.05 6.48
C ARG A 142 27.03 -16.49 5.15
N PRO A 143 27.80 -15.64 4.47
CA PRO A 143 28.60 -16.13 3.36
C PRO A 143 29.55 -17.19 3.92
N TYR A 144 29.42 -18.41 3.44
CA TYR A 144 30.44 -19.43 3.64
C TYR A 144 31.66 -18.94 2.86
N THR A 145 32.54 -18.20 3.51
CA THR A 145 33.87 -17.93 2.97
C THR A 145 34.66 -19.22 3.08
N SER A 146 34.51 -20.12 2.12
CA SER A 146 35.52 -21.14 1.88
C SER A 146 36.63 -20.50 1.05
N ASN A 147 37.56 -19.84 1.72
CA ASN A 147 38.90 -19.76 1.19
C ASN A 147 39.92 -19.58 2.30
N GLU A 148 40.66 -20.65 2.58
CA GLU A 148 42.10 -20.68 2.82
C GLU A 148 42.44 -22.03 3.47
N GLN A 149 42.87 -23.01 2.67
CA GLN A 149 44.12 -23.73 2.92
C GLN A 149 44.45 -24.70 1.77
N TYR A 150 44.87 -24.19 0.62
CA TYR A 150 45.81 -24.93 -0.23
C TYR A 150 46.76 -23.94 -0.90
N GLY A 151 47.91 -23.76 -0.25
CA GLY A 151 49.01 -22.94 -0.74
C GLY A 151 50.29 -23.21 0.02
N VAL A 152 50.94 -24.34 -0.28
CA VAL A 152 52.40 -24.61 -0.21
C VAL A 152 52.61 -25.95 -0.92
N SER A 153 53.53 -26.19 -1.86
CA SER A 153 54.64 -25.44 -2.44
C SER A 153 55.05 -26.13 -3.75
N ALA A 154 55.51 -25.38 -4.74
CA ALA A 154 56.16 -25.90 -5.95
C ALA A 154 57.60 -26.37 -5.64
N PHE A 155 57.93 -27.61 -6.07
CA PHE A 155 59.19 -28.18 -6.63
C PHE A 155 60.56 -27.85 -5.97
N PRO A 156 61.59 -28.74 -6.07
CA PRO A 156 62.10 -29.35 -7.31
C PRO A 156 61.55 -30.73 -7.66
#